data_AF-A0A8C9SMI3-F1
#
_entry.id   AF-A0A8C9SMI3-F1
#
_cell.length_a   1.000
_cell.length_b   1.000
_cell.length_c   1.000
_cell.angle_alpha   90.00
_cell.angle_beta   90.00
_cell.angle_gamma   90.00
#
_symmetry.space_group_name_H-M   'P 1'
#
loop_
_entity.id
_entity.type
_entity.pdbx_description
1 polymer ?
#
loop_
_entity_poly.entity_id
_entity_poly.type
_entity_poly.pdbx_seq_one_letter_code
_entity_poly.pdbx_strand_id
1 'polypeptide(L)'
;MALSATTSSCRRLFLLHVTLKGVKCDVGDPSSWTCRLGARRHLLSEDVIKLQEFQRRKVALTFKHGGKGEYVQAFKHKLDRNERILRDELKELLHLCQTPEDMVVAKAAICRYHEENQNVPRMDFKFGPLFMRLCYELNMEEMAADTIKDKTLKGFFPDSTSFNIVMDMLFTKGRYEMALEVLTDMRSQGVLFNKHSYILAFAICYKLNSQRSYRICTTILEEAQLKGLLVPRHAYCFAVALAIKQGDTEKAKSLYSQIMSTNRISQNLQVYVLALNGAWNDVLSMLTQAMDPRSPFVKKPEFSQEVVDAVQRYGEQNPSFRHRVKQVLARLQQSGQVTSLTLDEMLCFTPSDQARPFSKMMQTKNVYRAPGALQSALLSE
;
A
#
# COMPACT_ATOMS: atom_id res chain seq x y z
N MET A 1 -19.43 -51.33 -13.33
CA MET A 1 -18.05 -51.80 -13.10
C MET A 1 -17.12 -51.04 -14.03
N ALA A 2 -15.95 -50.66 -13.52
CA ALA A 2 -14.81 -50.01 -14.18
C ALA A 2 -14.98 -48.53 -14.61
N LEU A 3 -14.62 -47.63 -13.68
CA LEU A 3 -14.17 -46.26 -13.95
C LEU A 3 -12.66 -46.31 -14.26
N SER A 4 -12.26 -45.86 -15.45
CA SER A 4 -10.85 -45.63 -15.80
C SER A 4 -10.48 -44.16 -15.55
N ALA A 5 -9.53 -43.95 -14.65
CA ALA A 5 -8.94 -42.66 -14.34
C ALA A 5 -8.02 -42.17 -15.47
N THR A 6 -8.24 -40.93 -15.90
CA THR A 6 -7.29 -40.17 -16.74
C THR A 6 -6.59 -39.14 -15.87
N THR A 7 -5.40 -39.49 -15.38
CA THR A 7 -4.41 -38.55 -14.82
C THR A 7 -3.35 -38.25 -15.88
N SER A 8 -3.39 -37.04 -16.43
CA SER A 8 -2.44 -36.44 -17.39
C SER A 8 -2.81 -34.95 -17.43
N SER A 9 -1.98 -33.93 -17.23
CA SER A 9 -0.54 -33.77 -17.42
C SER A 9 -0.11 -32.55 -16.57
N CYS A 10 0.85 -32.70 -15.67
CA CYS A 10 1.57 -31.58 -15.05
C CYS A 10 3.06 -31.92 -14.88
N ARG A 11 3.65 -32.51 -15.92
CA ARG A 11 5.09 -32.69 -16.05
C ARG A 11 5.55 -31.99 -17.32
N ARG A 12 6.52 -31.08 -17.16
CA ARG A 12 7.26 -30.27 -18.14
C ARG A 12 6.74 -28.85 -18.35
N LEU A 13 7.32 -27.93 -17.57
CA LEU A 13 7.80 -26.62 -18.02
C LEU A 13 8.85 -26.14 -16.99
N PHE A 14 9.95 -26.87 -16.90
CA PHE A 14 11.19 -26.39 -16.31
C PHE A 14 12.06 -25.86 -17.46
N LEU A 15 12.72 -24.72 -17.21
CA LEU A 15 13.71 -24.04 -18.05
C LEU A 15 13.14 -23.19 -19.21
N LEU A 16 12.65 -22.01 -18.88
CA LEU A 16 12.82 -20.84 -19.74
C LEU A 16 13.91 -19.95 -19.12
N HIS A 17 15.03 -19.86 -19.83
CA HIS A 17 16.14 -18.96 -19.56
C HIS A 17 15.64 -17.52 -19.40
N VAL A 18 15.59 -17.02 -18.16
CA VAL A 18 15.66 -15.58 -17.92
C VAL A 18 17.15 -15.25 -17.84
N THR A 19 17.71 -14.78 -18.95
CA THR A 19 19.03 -14.16 -18.97
C THR A 19 18.95 -12.84 -18.21
N LEU A 20 19.35 -12.85 -16.93
CA LEU A 20 19.65 -11.65 -16.17
C LEU A 20 20.87 -10.98 -16.83
N LYS A 21 20.66 -9.90 -17.59
CA LYS A 21 21.74 -9.00 -17.97
C LYS A 21 22.28 -8.35 -16.70
N GLY A 22 23.51 -8.72 -16.34
CA GLY A 22 24.19 -8.26 -15.14
C GLY A 22 24.35 -6.75 -15.10
N VAL A 23 23.79 -6.15 -14.06
CA VAL A 23 24.24 -4.86 -13.54
C VAL A 23 25.33 -5.20 -12.54
N LYS A 24 26.57 -4.75 -12.81
CA LYS A 24 27.68 -4.83 -11.86
C LYS A 24 27.31 -3.97 -10.64
N CYS A 25 27.11 -4.60 -9.49
CA CYS A 25 27.15 -3.91 -8.21
C CYS A 25 28.58 -3.96 -7.69
N ASP A 26 29.20 -2.78 -7.57
CA ASP A 26 30.48 -2.60 -6.91
C ASP A 26 30.36 -2.98 -5.42
N VAL A 27 31.35 -3.73 -4.95
CA VAL A 27 31.47 -4.14 -3.55
C VAL A 27 32.12 -2.99 -2.78
N GLY A 28 31.38 -2.36 -1.87
CA GLY A 28 31.88 -1.28 -1.02
C GLY A 28 31.07 -1.06 0.26
N ASP A 29 31.66 -1.50 1.38
CA ASP A 29 31.51 -1.08 2.79
C ASP A 29 30.13 -1.15 3.51
N PRO A 30 30.00 -1.85 4.67
CA PRO A 30 28.72 -2.06 5.38
C PRO A 30 28.12 -0.86 6.15
N SER A 31 28.63 0.36 5.98
CA SER A 31 28.17 1.54 6.73
C SER A 31 27.76 2.69 5.81
N SER A 32 26.60 2.59 5.16
CA SER A 32 25.91 3.79 4.65
C SER A 32 24.39 3.62 4.64
N TRP A 33 23.78 3.70 5.82
CA TRP A 33 22.36 4.03 5.94
C TRP A 33 22.19 5.53 5.69
N THR A 34 22.36 5.96 4.45
CA THR A 34 21.96 7.29 4.00
C THR A 34 21.05 7.13 2.78
N CYS A 35 19.79 6.79 3.07
CA CYS A 35 18.70 6.81 2.11
C CYS A 35 18.53 8.27 1.63
N ARG A 36 18.97 8.58 0.40
CA ARG A 36 18.66 9.86 -0.22
C ARG A 36 17.15 9.90 -0.54
N LEU A 37 16.53 10.94 0.02
CA LEU A 37 15.16 11.43 -0.13
C LEU A 37 14.49 11.16 -1.49
N GLY A 38 13.47 10.32 -1.45
CA GLY A 38 12.32 10.28 -2.35
C GLY A 38 11.18 9.66 -1.56
N ALA A 39 10.30 10.49 -0.99
CA ALA A 39 9.35 10.11 0.05
C ALA A 39 8.59 8.81 -0.28
N ARG A 40 8.66 7.81 0.60
CA ARG A 40 7.92 6.55 0.45
C ARG A 40 6.42 6.84 0.48
N ARG A 41 5.76 6.78 -0.69
CA ARG A 41 4.33 7.04 -0.85
C ARG A 41 3.53 5.79 -0.51
N HIS A 42 3.31 5.54 0.77
CA HIS A 42 2.42 4.46 1.21
C HIS A 42 0.98 4.97 1.25
N LEU A 43 0.04 4.21 0.71
CA LEU A 43 -1.40 4.45 0.89
C LEU A 43 -1.95 3.67 2.09
N LEU A 44 -1.25 2.60 2.47
CA LEU A 44 -1.50 1.82 3.67
C LEU A 44 -0.39 2.04 4.69
N SER A 45 -0.72 2.25 5.96
CA SER A 45 0.31 2.31 7.01
C SER A 45 0.94 0.93 7.24
N GLU A 46 2.15 0.91 7.81
CA GLU A 46 2.80 -0.34 8.21
C GLU A 46 1.95 -1.18 9.17
N ASP A 47 1.11 -0.52 9.99
CA ASP A 47 0.15 -1.16 10.89
C ASP A 47 -0.97 -1.88 10.13
N VAL A 48 -1.48 -1.28 9.04
CA VAL A 48 -2.47 -1.92 8.17
C VAL A 48 -1.87 -3.14 7.48
N ILE A 49 -0.62 -3.04 7.03
CA ILE A 49 0.12 -4.15 6.42
C ILE A 49 0.46 -5.21 7.49
N LYS A 50 0.58 -4.83 8.77
CA LYS A 50 1.08 -5.63 9.90
C LYS A 50 2.54 -6.05 9.75
N LEU A 51 3.37 -5.18 9.18
CA LEU A 51 4.78 -5.50 8.90
C LEU A 51 5.59 -5.67 10.18
N GLN A 52 5.35 -4.83 11.21
CA GLN A 52 6.06 -4.93 12.49
C GLN A 52 5.75 -6.23 13.24
N GLU A 53 4.49 -6.66 13.27
CA GLU A 53 4.08 -7.93 13.89
C GLU A 53 4.76 -9.12 13.21
N PHE A 54 4.80 -9.09 11.87
CA PHE A 54 5.50 -10.09 11.06
C PHE A 54 7.00 -10.16 11.39
N GLN A 55 7.69 -9.01 11.40
CA GLN A 55 9.12 -8.93 11.70
C GLN A 55 9.46 -9.41 13.12
N ARG A 56 8.66 -9.03 14.12
CA ARG A 56 8.83 -9.54 15.50
C ARG A 56 8.74 -11.07 15.55
N ARG A 57 7.84 -11.67 14.76
CA ARG A 57 7.69 -13.12 14.71
C ARG A 57 8.87 -13.81 14.03
N LYS A 58 9.46 -13.20 12.98
CA LYS A 58 10.71 -13.70 12.36
C LYS A 58 11.86 -13.74 13.37
N VAL A 59 12.02 -12.68 14.16
CA VAL A 59 13.05 -12.59 15.20
C VAL A 59 12.84 -13.68 16.26
N ALA A 60 11.61 -13.86 16.76
CA ALA A 60 11.31 -14.88 17.76
C ALA A 60 11.61 -16.31 17.28
N LEU A 61 11.32 -16.62 16.00
CA LEU A 61 11.58 -17.95 15.43
C LEU A 61 13.06 -18.19 15.13
N THR A 62 13.83 -17.14 14.87
CA THR A 62 15.29 -17.24 14.69
C THR A 62 15.96 -17.81 15.96
N PHE A 63 15.52 -17.38 17.14
CA PHE A 63 16.04 -17.90 18.41
C PHE A 63 15.68 -19.38 18.64
N LYS A 64 14.60 -19.88 18.04
CA LYS A 64 14.12 -21.27 18.22
C LYS A 64 14.89 -22.27 17.35
N HIS A 65 15.20 -21.92 16.10
CA HIS A 65 15.75 -22.86 15.11
C HIS A 65 17.26 -22.73 14.86
N GLY A 66 17.96 -21.79 15.53
CA GLY A 66 19.39 -21.58 15.30
C GLY A 66 19.68 -20.94 13.93
N GLY A 67 20.62 -21.50 13.17
CA GLY A 67 21.03 -20.99 11.86
C GLY A 67 19.91 -21.05 10.82
N LYS A 68 19.40 -19.88 10.39
CA LYS A 68 18.20 -19.75 9.53
C LYS A 68 18.27 -20.54 8.21
N GLY A 69 19.45 -20.63 7.61
CA GLY A 69 19.66 -21.32 6.33
C GLY A 69 19.48 -22.85 6.42
N GLU A 70 19.75 -23.45 7.59
CA GLU A 70 19.64 -24.89 7.76
C GLU A 70 18.19 -25.36 7.66
N TYR A 71 17.24 -24.60 8.23
CA TYR A 71 15.82 -24.92 8.16
C TYR A 71 15.27 -24.85 6.73
N VAL A 72 15.61 -23.78 5.99
CA VAL A 72 15.15 -23.62 4.60
C VAL A 72 15.72 -24.74 3.72
N GLN A 73 17.00 -25.10 3.91
CA GLN A 73 17.63 -26.20 3.19
C GLN A 73 17.01 -27.56 3.53
N ALA A 74 16.74 -27.83 4.81
CA ALA A 74 16.03 -29.05 5.23
C ALA A 74 14.61 -29.11 4.63
N PHE A 75 13.89 -27.98 4.60
CA PHE A 75 12.58 -27.88 3.99
C PHE A 75 12.64 -28.12 2.47
N LYS A 76 13.68 -27.62 1.80
CA LYS A 76 13.92 -27.90 0.39
C LYS A 76 14.09 -29.40 0.13
N HIS A 77 14.87 -30.12 0.95
CA HIS A 77 14.97 -31.58 0.84
C HIS A 77 13.63 -32.29 1.10
N LYS A 78 12.81 -31.79 2.02
CA LYS A 78 11.43 -32.26 2.25
C LYS A 78 10.53 -32.04 1.01
N LEU A 79 10.73 -30.94 0.30
CA LEU A 79 10.09 -30.67 -1.00
C LEU A 79 10.50 -31.72 -2.03
N ASP A 80 11.80 -31.94 -2.19
CA ASP A 80 12.38 -32.88 -3.17
C ASP A 80 11.92 -34.34 -2.94
N ARG A 81 11.73 -34.73 -1.67
CA ARG A 81 11.26 -36.07 -1.27
C ARG A 81 9.75 -36.25 -1.36
N ASN A 82 9.02 -35.23 -1.78
CA ASN A 82 7.56 -35.22 -1.84
C ASN A 82 6.87 -35.55 -0.49
N GLU A 83 7.50 -35.16 0.62
CA GLU A 83 6.94 -35.35 1.95
C GLU A 83 5.83 -34.32 2.25
N ARG A 84 4.75 -34.74 2.92
CA ARG A 84 3.60 -33.88 3.27
C ARG A 84 4.03 -32.64 4.05
N ILE A 85 3.50 -31.48 3.68
CA ILE A 85 3.78 -30.21 4.38
C ILE A 85 2.77 -30.02 5.51
N LEU A 86 3.27 -29.86 6.73
CA LEU A 86 2.42 -29.48 7.86
C LEU A 86 2.25 -27.96 7.91
N ARG A 87 1.09 -27.52 8.43
CA ARG A 87 0.73 -26.11 8.56
C ARG A 87 1.79 -25.31 9.33
N ASP A 88 2.23 -25.85 10.47
CA ASP A 88 3.15 -25.12 11.36
C ASP A 88 4.57 -25.10 10.79
N GLU A 89 4.98 -26.12 10.03
CA GLU A 89 6.24 -26.13 9.27
C GLU A 89 6.24 -25.04 8.18
N LEU A 90 5.15 -24.95 7.39
CA LEU A 90 5.04 -23.90 6.36
C LEU A 90 5.05 -22.50 6.99
N LYS A 91 4.38 -22.35 8.14
CA LYS A 91 4.37 -21.08 8.86
C LYS A 91 5.78 -20.71 9.33
N GLU A 92 6.54 -21.65 9.87
CA GLU A 92 7.93 -21.42 10.29
C GLU A 92 8.82 -21.08 9.08
N LEU A 93 8.73 -21.84 7.99
CA LEU A 93 9.46 -21.57 6.73
C LEU A 93 9.30 -20.10 6.31
N LEU A 94 8.06 -19.64 6.17
CA LEU A 94 7.78 -18.27 5.70
C LEU A 94 8.30 -17.16 6.64
N HIS A 95 8.51 -17.45 7.92
CA HIS A 95 9.14 -16.48 8.83
C HIS A 95 10.67 -16.59 8.86
N LEU A 96 11.24 -17.70 8.39
CA LEU A 96 12.69 -17.92 8.38
C LEU A 96 13.34 -17.54 7.05
N CYS A 97 12.60 -17.52 5.94
CA CYS A 97 13.08 -17.04 4.64
C CYS A 97 13.62 -15.59 4.72
N GLN A 98 14.78 -15.35 4.12
CA GLN A 98 15.49 -14.07 4.14
C GLN A 98 16.03 -13.63 2.78
N THR A 99 16.18 -14.56 1.83
CA THR A 99 16.79 -14.25 0.53
C THR A 99 15.82 -14.49 -0.64
N PRO A 100 16.13 -13.94 -1.83
CA PRO A 100 15.39 -14.26 -3.04
C PRO A 100 15.37 -15.77 -3.37
N GLU A 101 16.44 -16.50 -3.05
CA GLU A 101 16.52 -17.96 -3.24
C GLU A 101 15.57 -18.69 -2.29
N ASP A 102 15.51 -18.27 -1.02
CA ASP A 102 14.54 -18.81 -0.06
C ASP A 102 13.11 -18.61 -0.54
N MET A 103 12.84 -17.50 -1.23
CA MET A 103 11.52 -17.17 -1.76
C MET A 103 11.05 -18.11 -2.87
N VAL A 104 11.98 -18.67 -3.64
CA VAL A 104 11.65 -19.74 -4.61
C VAL A 104 11.16 -20.98 -3.86
N VAL A 105 11.83 -21.34 -2.76
CA VAL A 105 11.43 -22.47 -1.90
C VAL A 105 10.08 -22.18 -1.23
N ALA A 106 9.89 -20.96 -0.70
CA ALA A 106 8.63 -20.53 -0.11
C ALA A 106 7.47 -20.61 -1.09
N LYS A 107 7.67 -20.14 -2.34
CA LYS A 107 6.64 -20.21 -3.40
C LYS A 107 6.28 -21.66 -3.71
N ALA A 108 7.29 -22.52 -3.91
CA ALA A 108 7.04 -23.94 -4.14
C ALA A 108 6.28 -24.60 -2.97
N ALA A 109 6.62 -24.24 -1.73
CA ALA A 109 5.96 -24.76 -0.55
C ALA A 109 4.49 -24.33 -0.44
N ILE A 110 4.14 -23.07 -0.72
CA ILE A 110 2.73 -22.64 -0.69
C ILE A 110 1.90 -23.28 -1.81
N CYS A 111 2.48 -23.48 -3.00
CA CYS A 111 1.83 -24.18 -4.11
C CYS A 111 1.52 -25.63 -3.73
N ARG A 112 2.53 -26.37 -3.27
CA ARG A 112 2.34 -27.77 -2.86
C ARG A 112 1.37 -27.90 -1.68
N TYR A 113 1.49 -27.01 -0.68
CA TYR A 113 0.56 -27.02 0.45
C TYR A 113 -0.88 -26.73 0.01
N HIS A 114 -1.10 -25.82 -0.94
CA HIS A 114 -2.42 -25.57 -1.50
C HIS A 114 -2.96 -26.82 -2.19
N GLU A 115 -2.19 -27.45 -3.08
CA GLU A 115 -2.54 -28.68 -3.79
C GLU A 115 -2.90 -29.82 -2.83
N GLU A 116 -2.10 -30.04 -1.77
CA GLU A 116 -2.33 -31.06 -0.75
C GLU A 116 -3.61 -30.84 0.07
N ASN A 117 -4.12 -29.60 0.12
CA ASN A 117 -5.21 -29.19 1.00
C ASN A 117 -6.43 -28.60 0.25
N GLN A 118 -6.55 -28.78 -1.07
CA GLN A 118 -7.67 -28.22 -1.86
C GLN A 118 -9.05 -28.73 -1.40
N ASN A 119 -9.12 -29.93 -0.82
CA ASN A 119 -10.36 -30.54 -0.35
C ASN A 119 -10.75 -30.13 1.09
N VAL A 120 -9.96 -29.29 1.74
CA VAL A 120 -10.26 -28.81 3.09
C VAL A 120 -11.18 -27.58 2.97
N PRO A 121 -12.43 -27.63 3.49
CA PRO A 121 -13.45 -26.60 3.24
C PRO A 121 -13.06 -25.19 3.68
N ARG A 122 -12.13 -25.08 4.63
CA ARG A 122 -11.63 -23.81 5.15
C ARG A 122 -10.22 -24.01 5.70
N MET A 123 -9.24 -23.32 5.13
CA MET A 123 -7.94 -23.22 5.79
C MET A 123 -8.09 -22.35 7.05
N ASP A 124 -7.78 -22.91 8.21
CA ASP A 124 -7.81 -22.18 9.49
C ASP A 124 -6.79 -21.04 9.55
N PHE A 125 -5.72 -21.14 8.74
CA PHE A 125 -4.65 -20.15 8.68
C PHE A 125 -4.49 -19.55 7.27
N LYS A 126 -4.37 -18.22 7.20
CA LYS A 126 -4.22 -17.47 5.95
C LYS A 126 -2.74 -17.27 5.62
N PHE A 127 -2.18 -18.19 4.83
CA PHE A 127 -0.78 -18.10 4.37
C PHE A 127 -0.56 -16.96 3.37
N GLY A 128 -1.57 -16.60 2.58
CA GLY A 128 -1.47 -15.54 1.57
C GLY A 128 -0.90 -14.23 2.10
N PRO A 129 -1.49 -13.61 3.14
CA PRO A 129 -0.95 -12.36 3.69
C PRO A 129 0.47 -12.50 4.25
N LEU A 130 0.83 -13.67 4.77
CA LEU A 130 2.17 -13.93 5.29
C LEU A 130 3.22 -13.94 4.17
N PHE A 131 2.93 -14.67 3.09
CA PHE A 131 3.78 -14.70 1.90
C PHE A 131 3.93 -13.31 1.26
N MET A 132 2.83 -12.54 1.13
CA MET A 132 2.89 -11.21 0.55
C MET A 132 3.69 -10.20 1.38
N ARG A 133 3.67 -10.31 2.72
CA ARG A 133 4.56 -9.51 3.60
C ARG A 133 6.03 -9.87 3.43
N LEU A 134 6.33 -11.14 3.21
CA LEU A 134 7.69 -11.58 2.94
C LEU A 134 8.19 -11.02 1.59
N CYS A 135 7.37 -11.06 0.54
CA CYS A 135 7.68 -10.35 -0.72
C CYS A 135 7.87 -8.85 -0.50
N TYR A 136 7.03 -8.21 0.33
CA TYR A 136 7.13 -6.79 0.64
C TYR A 136 8.47 -6.44 1.30
N GLU A 137 8.87 -7.21 2.32
CA GLU A 137 10.13 -7.02 3.02
C GLU A 137 11.35 -7.18 2.11
N LEU A 138 11.31 -8.16 1.21
CA LEU A 138 12.40 -8.48 0.29
C LEU A 138 12.36 -7.69 -1.02
N ASN A 139 11.43 -6.74 -1.17
CA ASN A 139 11.22 -5.96 -2.40
C ASN A 139 11.05 -6.87 -3.65
N MET A 140 10.21 -7.89 -3.54
CA MET A 140 9.94 -8.85 -4.62
C MET A 140 8.54 -8.62 -5.22
N GLU A 141 8.27 -7.40 -5.69
CA GLU A 141 6.94 -7.03 -6.19
C GLU A 141 6.49 -7.85 -7.41
N GLU A 142 7.43 -8.26 -8.26
CA GLU A 142 7.15 -9.10 -9.45
C GLU A 142 6.71 -10.50 -9.01
N MET A 143 7.44 -11.14 -8.10
CA MET A 143 7.04 -12.44 -7.55
C MET A 143 5.68 -12.37 -6.83
N ALA A 144 5.43 -11.27 -6.10
CA ALA A 144 4.16 -11.07 -5.41
C ALA A 144 2.99 -10.98 -6.41
N ALA A 145 3.17 -10.18 -7.47
CA ALA A 145 2.19 -10.02 -8.54
C ALA A 145 1.97 -11.33 -9.32
N ASP A 146 3.03 -12.06 -9.66
CA ASP A 146 2.90 -13.33 -10.37
C ASP A 146 2.20 -14.39 -9.53
N THR A 147 2.53 -14.46 -8.23
CA THR A 147 1.98 -15.47 -7.32
C THR A 147 0.50 -15.20 -7.02
N ILE A 148 0.09 -13.95 -6.84
CA ILE A 148 -1.31 -13.64 -6.53
C ILE A 148 -2.25 -13.81 -7.73
N LYS A 149 -1.70 -13.70 -8.95
CA LYS A 149 -2.39 -13.94 -10.22
C LYS A 149 -2.30 -15.40 -10.70
N ASP A 150 -1.55 -16.25 -9.99
CA ASP A 150 -1.36 -17.64 -10.35
C ASP A 150 -2.68 -18.42 -10.24
N LYS A 151 -3.17 -18.92 -11.37
CA LYS A 151 -4.44 -19.66 -11.46
C LYS A 151 -4.39 -20.99 -10.71
N THR A 152 -3.21 -21.57 -10.50
CA THR A 152 -3.04 -22.81 -9.72
C THR A 152 -3.31 -22.57 -8.23
N LEU A 153 -3.21 -21.33 -7.76
CA LEU A 153 -3.50 -20.90 -6.38
C LEU A 153 -4.91 -20.34 -6.21
N LYS A 154 -5.85 -20.71 -7.08
CA LYS A 154 -7.25 -20.24 -7.00
C LYS A 154 -7.86 -20.64 -5.65
N GLY A 155 -8.36 -19.65 -4.91
CA GLY A 155 -8.94 -19.85 -3.58
C GLY A 155 -7.93 -19.84 -2.43
N PHE A 156 -6.62 -19.81 -2.70
CA PHE A 156 -5.58 -19.67 -1.67
C PHE A 156 -5.57 -18.28 -1.01
N PHE A 157 -6.07 -17.27 -1.71
CA PHE A 157 -6.17 -15.88 -1.25
C PHE A 157 -7.64 -15.50 -0.99
N PRO A 158 -8.24 -15.94 0.13
CA PRO A 158 -9.70 -15.87 0.33
C PRO A 158 -10.23 -14.45 0.62
N ASP A 159 -9.35 -13.49 0.93
CA ASP A 159 -9.74 -12.13 1.24
C ASP A 159 -8.82 -11.07 0.63
N SER A 160 -9.26 -9.82 0.74
CA SER A 160 -8.59 -8.64 0.20
C SER A 160 -7.20 -8.36 0.78
N THR A 161 -6.78 -8.95 1.90
CA THR A 161 -5.53 -8.55 2.57
C THR A 161 -4.30 -8.81 1.69
N SER A 162 -4.21 -9.98 1.06
CA SER A 162 -3.10 -10.28 0.14
C SER A 162 -3.06 -9.32 -1.04
N PHE A 163 -4.20 -9.09 -1.68
CA PHE A 163 -4.31 -8.19 -2.83
C PHE A 163 -3.93 -6.76 -2.46
N ASN A 164 -4.39 -6.27 -1.30
CA ASN A 164 -4.08 -4.94 -0.83
C ASN A 164 -2.57 -4.75 -0.56
N ILE A 165 -1.89 -5.75 0.00
CA ILE A 165 -0.43 -5.69 0.22
C ILE A 165 0.31 -5.59 -1.12
N VAL A 166 -0.06 -6.41 -2.10
CA VAL A 166 0.58 -6.41 -3.44
C VAL A 166 0.29 -5.10 -4.18
N MET A 167 -0.97 -4.64 -4.18
CA MET A 167 -1.36 -3.38 -4.81
C MET A 167 -0.66 -2.17 -4.17
N ASP A 168 -0.55 -2.09 -2.85
CA ASP A 168 0.18 -1.02 -2.17
C ASP A 168 1.68 -1.07 -2.51
N MET A 169 2.29 -2.26 -2.49
CA MET A 169 3.68 -2.45 -2.88
C MET A 169 3.93 -1.96 -4.32
N LEU A 170 3.14 -2.41 -5.29
CA LEU A 170 3.24 -1.99 -6.68
C LEU A 170 3.00 -0.48 -6.85
N PHE A 171 2.02 0.07 -6.13
CA PHE A 171 1.74 1.51 -6.14
C PHE A 171 2.93 2.32 -5.64
N THR A 172 3.54 1.92 -4.53
CA THR A 172 4.72 2.61 -3.96
C THR A 172 5.93 2.57 -4.90
N LYS A 173 6.05 1.52 -5.72
CA LYS A 173 7.08 1.34 -6.75
C LYS A 173 6.74 2.00 -8.09
N GLY A 174 5.57 2.63 -8.21
CA GLY A 174 5.12 3.26 -9.45
C GLY A 174 4.71 2.29 -10.56
N ARG A 175 4.53 1.01 -10.26
CA ARG A 175 4.13 -0.04 -11.23
C ARG A 175 2.60 -0.13 -11.35
N TYR A 176 1.97 0.97 -11.79
CA TYR A 176 0.51 1.11 -11.72
C TYR A 176 -0.25 0.16 -12.66
N GLU A 177 0.29 -0.17 -13.82
CA GLU A 177 -0.30 -1.11 -14.77
C GLU A 177 -0.38 -2.52 -14.17
N MET A 178 0.72 -2.99 -13.55
CA MET A 178 0.73 -4.26 -12.83
C MET A 178 -0.24 -4.23 -11.64
N ALA A 179 -0.35 -3.10 -10.93
CA ALA A 179 -1.30 -2.96 -9.84
C ALA A 179 -2.77 -3.05 -10.34
N LEU A 180 -3.06 -2.50 -11.51
CA LEU A 180 -4.38 -2.60 -12.16
C LEU A 180 -4.69 -4.04 -12.61
N GLU A 181 -3.70 -4.82 -13.05
CA GLU A 181 -3.86 -6.24 -13.32
C GLU A 181 -4.23 -7.01 -12.05
N VAL A 182 -3.50 -6.79 -10.95
CA VAL A 182 -3.81 -7.40 -9.65
C VAL A 182 -5.22 -7.03 -9.16
N LEU A 183 -5.64 -5.78 -9.36
CA LEU A 183 -7.02 -5.34 -9.08
C LEU A 183 -8.05 -6.08 -9.95
N THR A 184 -7.74 -6.29 -11.23
CA THR A 184 -8.62 -7.01 -12.16
C THR A 184 -8.75 -8.48 -11.75
N ASP A 185 -7.66 -9.11 -11.34
CA ASP A 185 -7.67 -10.49 -10.85
C ASP A 185 -8.36 -10.63 -9.49
N MET A 186 -8.23 -9.66 -8.59
CA MET A 186 -9.01 -9.61 -7.35
C MET A 186 -10.52 -9.69 -7.65
N ARG A 187 -10.99 -8.91 -8.64
CA ARG A 187 -12.38 -8.88 -9.06
C ARG A 187 -12.80 -10.17 -9.77
N SER A 188 -11.95 -10.72 -10.64
CA SER A 188 -12.25 -11.97 -11.37
C SER A 188 -12.36 -13.18 -10.44
N GLN A 189 -11.63 -13.15 -9.32
CA GLN A 189 -11.71 -14.15 -8.25
C GLN A 189 -12.89 -13.93 -7.29
N GLY A 190 -13.69 -12.87 -7.46
CA GLY A 190 -14.84 -12.57 -6.61
C GLY A 190 -14.46 -12.09 -5.21
N VAL A 191 -13.21 -11.65 -5.00
CA VAL A 191 -12.75 -11.19 -3.69
C VAL A 191 -13.36 -9.82 -3.39
N LEU A 192 -14.12 -9.74 -2.29
CA LEU A 192 -14.82 -8.52 -1.90
C LEU A 192 -13.85 -7.41 -1.48
N PHE A 193 -14.15 -6.19 -1.90
CA PHE A 193 -13.38 -5.01 -1.54
C PHE A 193 -13.64 -4.63 -0.09
N ASN A 194 -12.58 -4.26 0.62
CA ASN A 194 -12.69 -3.54 1.88
C ASN A 194 -12.33 -2.06 1.68
N LYS A 195 -12.33 -1.28 2.78
CA LYS A 195 -11.98 0.15 2.74
C LYS A 195 -10.64 0.43 2.06
N HIS A 196 -9.64 -0.43 2.26
CA HIS A 196 -8.29 -0.27 1.69
C HIS A 196 -8.27 -0.61 0.20
N SER A 197 -9.04 -1.62 -0.22
CA SER A 197 -9.17 -2.00 -1.62
C SER A 197 -9.75 -0.87 -2.46
N TYR A 198 -10.77 -0.17 -1.98
CA TYR A 198 -11.33 1.01 -2.68
C TYR A 198 -10.31 2.14 -2.82
N ILE A 199 -9.56 2.45 -1.75
CA ILE A 199 -8.54 3.51 -1.78
C ILE A 199 -7.45 3.17 -2.81
N LEU A 200 -6.90 1.95 -2.75
CA LEU A 200 -5.87 1.49 -3.67
C LEU A 200 -6.36 1.47 -5.12
N ALA A 201 -7.55 0.89 -5.37
CA ALA A 201 -8.13 0.81 -6.70
C ALA A 201 -8.24 2.20 -7.37
N PHE A 202 -8.73 3.18 -6.61
CA PHE A 202 -8.98 4.51 -7.16
C PHE A 202 -7.69 5.32 -7.27
N ALA A 203 -6.74 5.13 -6.35
CA ALA A 203 -5.42 5.70 -6.46
C ALA A 203 -4.65 5.17 -7.68
N ILE A 204 -4.68 3.86 -7.92
CA ILE A 204 -4.10 3.24 -9.13
C ILE A 204 -4.74 3.85 -10.38
N CYS A 205 -6.07 3.96 -10.41
CA CYS A 205 -6.76 4.54 -11.57
C CYS A 205 -6.40 6.00 -11.79
N TYR A 206 -6.27 6.78 -10.71
CA TYR A 206 -5.84 8.18 -10.72
C TYR A 206 -4.41 8.37 -11.24
N LYS A 207 -3.47 7.51 -10.83
CA LYS A 207 -2.07 7.60 -11.29
C LYS A 207 -1.91 7.17 -12.74
N LEU A 208 -2.68 6.19 -13.21
CA LEU A 208 -2.70 5.80 -14.63
C LEU A 208 -3.32 6.87 -15.53
N ASN A 209 -4.37 7.55 -15.06
CA ASN A 209 -5.05 8.64 -15.78
C ASN A 209 -5.38 8.33 -17.25
N SER A 210 -5.71 7.08 -17.56
CA SER A 210 -6.09 6.64 -18.91
C SER A 210 -7.61 6.54 -19.01
N GLN A 211 -8.15 6.60 -20.23
CA GLN A 211 -9.58 6.37 -20.45
C GLN A 211 -10.02 4.99 -19.92
N ARG A 212 -9.14 3.98 -20.02
CA ARG A 212 -9.38 2.64 -19.47
C ARG A 212 -9.48 2.67 -17.95
N SER A 213 -8.53 3.29 -17.26
CA SER A 213 -8.56 3.36 -15.79
C SER A 213 -9.72 4.21 -15.27
N TYR A 214 -10.12 5.25 -16.01
CA TYR A 214 -11.30 6.05 -15.69
C TYR A 214 -12.61 5.23 -15.79
N ARG A 215 -12.77 4.42 -16.85
CA ARG A 215 -13.91 3.49 -16.98
C ARG A 215 -13.95 2.46 -15.85
N ILE A 216 -12.79 1.91 -15.47
CA ILE A 216 -12.71 0.96 -14.35
C ILE A 216 -13.12 1.65 -13.03
N CYS A 217 -12.60 2.84 -12.75
CA CYS A 217 -12.93 3.61 -11.55
C CYS A 217 -14.44 3.89 -11.44
N THR A 218 -15.05 4.36 -12.52
CA THR A 218 -16.49 4.65 -12.59
C THR A 218 -17.34 3.38 -12.44
N THR A 219 -16.96 2.28 -13.10
CA THR A 219 -17.64 0.98 -12.97
C THR A 219 -17.61 0.47 -11.53
N ILE A 220 -16.45 0.51 -10.85
CA ILE A 220 -16.33 0.06 -9.46
C ILE A 220 -17.23 0.91 -8.53
N LEU A 221 -17.29 2.22 -8.78
CA LEU A 221 -18.11 3.12 -7.97
C LEU A 221 -19.60 2.89 -8.16
N GLU A 222 -20.05 2.70 -9.41
CA GLU A 222 -21.44 2.39 -9.75
C GLU A 222 -21.86 1.03 -9.17
N GLU A 223 -21.00 0.00 -9.27
CA GLU A 223 -21.24 -1.30 -8.63
C GLU A 223 -21.36 -1.19 -7.10
N ALA A 224 -20.52 -0.36 -6.47
CA ALA A 224 -20.59 -0.14 -5.03
C ALA A 224 -21.90 0.55 -4.63
N GLN A 225 -22.33 1.56 -5.38
CA GLN A 225 -23.60 2.27 -5.14
C GLN A 225 -24.81 1.34 -5.32
N LEU A 226 -24.85 0.56 -6.40
CA LEU A 226 -25.93 -0.41 -6.65
C LEU A 226 -26.06 -1.44 -5.53
N LYS A 227 -24.94 -1.82 -4.91
CA LYS A 227 -24.90 -2.78 -3.79
C LYS A 227 -25.03 -2.12 -2.42
N GLY A 228 -25.20 -0.80 -2.34
CA GLY A 228 -25.26 -0.06 -1.08
C GLY A 228 -23.96 -0.13 -0.25
N LEU A 229 -22.81 -0.32 -0.91
CA LEU A 229 -21.51 -0.42 -0.24
C LEU A 229 -20.94 0.96 0.09
N LEU A 230 -20.42 1.12 1.30
CA LEU A 230 -19.80 2.35 1.74
C LEU A 230 -18.40 2.52 1.14
N VAL A 231 -18.27 3.42 0.17
CA VAL A 231 -16.97 3.82 -0.39
C VAL A 231 -16.32 4.88 0.51
N PRO A 232 -15.05 4.70 0.94
CA PRO A 232 -14.39 5.68 1.81
C PRO A 232 -14.20 7.03 1.13
N ARG A 233 -14.31 8.12 1.92
CA ARG A 233 -14.06 9.50 1.46
C ARG A 233 -12.76 9.66 0.65
N HIS A 234 -11.66 9.04 1.10
CA HIS A 234 -10.37 9.16 0.41
C HIS A 234 -10.42 8.56 -1.00
N ALA A 235 -11.15 7.47 -1.19
CA ALA A 235 -11.40 6.93 -2.53
C ALA A 235 -12.19 7.94 -3.37
N TYR A 236 -13.28 8.53 -2.84
CA TYR A 236 -13.99 9.61 -3.54
C TYR A 236 -13.07 10.79 -3.92
N CYS A 237 -12.16 11.20 -3.05
CA CYS A 237 -11.17 12.25 -3.39
C CYS A 237 -10.32 11.87 -4.61
N PHE A 238 -9.86 10.62 -4.71
CA PHE A 238 -9.16 10.14 -5.91
C PHE A 238 -10.05 10.12 -7.15
N ALA A 239 -11.31 9.68 -7.03
CA ALA A 239 -12.25 9.65 -8.15
C ALA A 239 -12.56 11.06 -8.68
N VAL A 240 -12.79 12.04 -7.79
CA VAL A 240 -12.97 13.44 -8.16
C VAL A 240 -11.72 13.99 -8.85
N ALA A 241 -10.54 13.77 -8.28
CA ALA A 241 -9.28 14.24 -8.87
C ALA A 241 -9.01 13.61 -10.24
N LEU A 242 -9.39 12.34 -10.43
CA LEU A 242 -9.30 11.66 -11.73
C LEU A 242 -10.30 12.26 -12.74
N ALA A 243 -11.55 12.49 -12.35
CA ALA A 243 -12.55 13.13 -13.22
C ALA A 243 -12.10 14.53 -13.67
N ILE A 244 -11.52 15.32 -12.77
CA ILE A 244 -10.90 16.62 -13.09
C ILE A 244 -9.80 16.45 -14.14
N LYS A 245 -8.87 15.49 -13.96
CA LYS A 245 -7.79 15.23 -14.92
C LYS A 245 -8.29 14.74 -16.29
N GLN A 246 -9.44 14.09 -16.32
CA GLN A 246 -10.10 13.66 -17.56
C GLN A 246 -10.94 14.78 -18.20
N GLY A 247 -11.05 15.95 -17.56
CA GLY A 247 -11.88 17.07 -18.04
C GLY A 247 -13.39 16.86 -17.87
N ASP A 248 -13.82 15.82 -17.14
CA ASP A 248 -15.23 15.51 -16.91
C ASP A 248 -15.75 16.29 -15.70
N THR A 249 -16.11 17.55 -15.94
CA THR A 249 -16.53 18.51 -14.89
C THR A 249 -17.82 18.09 -14.20
N GLU A 250 -18.78 17.55 -14.96
CA GLU A 250 -20.07 17.10 -14.43
C GLU A 250 -19.90 15.87 -13.53
N LYS A 251 -19.12 14.86 -13.95
CA LYS A 251 -18.83 13.71 -13.08
C LYS A 251 -18.01 14.14 -11.87
N ALA A 252 -17.04 15.05 -12.00
CA ALA A 252 -16.28 15.57 -10.87
C ALA A 252 -17.20 16.23 -9.82
N LYS A 253 -18.16 17.06 -10.25
CA LYS A 253 -19.17 17.67 -9.39
C LYS A 253 -20.11 16.64 -8.75
N SER A 254 -20.60 15.70 -9.54
CA SER A 254 -21.45 14.60 -9.05
C SER A 254 -20.74 13.76 -7.99
N LEU A 255 -19.51 13.33 -8.25
CA LEU A 255 -18.70 12.56 -7.31
C LEU A 255 -18.37 13.35 -6.05
N TYR A 256 -18.09 14.66 -6.18
CA TYR A 256 -17.83 15.50 -5.02
C TYR A 256 -19.03 15.58 -4.09
N SER A 257 -20.25 15.68 -4.64
CA SER A 257 -21.49 15.74 -3.83
C SER A 257 -21.71 14.53 -2.92
N GLN A 258 -21.05 13.41 -3.20
CA GLN A 258 -21.09 12.19 -2.39
C GLN A 258 -20.16 12.25 -1.16
N ILE A 259 -19.31 13.27 -1.04
CA ILE A 259 -18.42 13.46 0.11
C ILE A 259 -19.20 14.12 1.26
N MET A 260 -19.60 13.31 2.24
CA MET A 260 -20.43 13.75 3.38
C MET A 260 -19.69 14.56 4.46
N SER A 261 -18.35 14.50 4.51
CA SER A 261 -17.56 15.22 5.51
C SER A 261 -16.28 15.79 4.92
N THR A 262 -16.01 17.07 5.21
CA THR A 262 -14.86 17.76 4.64
C THR A 262 -13.56 17.46 5.39
N ASN A 263 -12.46 17.28 4.65
CA ASN A 263 -11.09 17.37 5.17
C ASN A 263 -10.25 18.29 4.27
N ARG A 264 -8.96 18.45 4.59
CA ARG A 264 -8.02 19.27 3.81
C ARG A 264 -8.05 18.93 2.30
N ILE A 265 -8.05 17.65 1.95
CA ILE A 265 -8.05 17.19 0.55
C ILE A 265 -9.37 17.54 -0.13
N SER A 266 -10.51 17.22 0.50
CA SER A 266 -11.81 17.48 -0.10
C SER A 266 -12.12 18.97 -0.17
N GLN A 267 -11.57 19.83 0.69
CA GLN A 267 -11.70 21.28 0.56
C GLN A 267 -10.95 21.80 -0.67
N ASN A 268 -9.72 21.32 -0.89
CA ASN A 268 -8.95 21.63 -2.09
C ASN A 268 -9.69 21.20 -3.37
N LEU A 269 -10.22 19.98 -3.38
CA LEU A 269 -11.02 19.48 -4.50
C LEU A 269 -12.31 20.30 -4.71
N GLN A 270 -12.97 20.75 -3.65
CA GLN A 270 -14.18 21.58 -3.77
C GLN A 270 -13.89 22.88 -4.50
N VAL A 271 -12.85 23.59 -4.07
CA VAL A 271 -12.44 24.86 -4.69
C VAL A 271 -12.12 24.65 -6.16
N TYR A 272 -11.38 23.58 -6.49
CA TYR A 272 -11.05 23.24 -7.87
C TYR A 272 -12.33 22.97 -8.68
N VAL A 273 -13.21 22.08 -8.21
CA VAL A 273 -14.47 21.73 -8.89
C VAL A 273 -15.35 22.97 -9.09
N LEU A 274 -15.49 23.84 -8.09
CA LEU A 274 -16.30 25.06 -8.22
C LEU A 274 -15.71 26.03 -9.25
N ALA A 275 -14.39 26.21 -9.27
CA ALA A 275 -13.72 27.05 -10.25
C ALA A 275 -13.89 26.52 -11.68
N LEU A 276 -13.79 25.21 -11.88
CA LEU A 276 -14.07 24.55 -13.16
C LEU A 276 -15.50 24.77 -13.64
N ASN A 277 -16.46 24.79 -12.71
CA ASN A 277 -17.87 25.01 -13.00
C ASN A 277 -18.26 26.51 -13.09
N GLY A 278 -17.29 27.44 -12.98
CA GLY A 278 -17.55 28.87 -13.02
C GLY A 278 -18.37 29.41 -11.83
N ALA A 279 -18.47 28.66 -10.73
CA ALA A 279 -19.23 29.02 -9.54
C ALA A 279 -18.45 30.01 -8.65
N TRP A 280 -18.11 31.17 -9.19
CA TRP A 280 -17.17 32.13 -8.61
C TRP A 280 -17.59 32.72 -7.27
N ASN A 281 -18.90 32.93 -7.07
CA ASN A 281 -19.42 33.38 -5.79
C ASN A 281 -19.12 32.36 -4.68
N ASP A 282 -19.26 31.07 -4.96
CA ASP A 282 -18.99 29.99 -4.02
C ASP A 282 -17.49 29.83 -3.75
N VAL A 283 -16.66 29.94 -4.80
CA VAL A 283 -15.19 29.93 -4.67
C VAL A 283 -14.74 31.06 -3.73
N LEU A 284 -15.19 32.30 -4.00
CA LEU A 284 -14.79 33.46 -3.21
C LEU A 284 -15.32 33.40 -1.78
N SER A 285 -16.56 32.94 -1.60
CA SER A 285 -17.18 32.76 -0.28
C SER A 285 -16.39 31.74 0.54
N MET A 286 -16.08 30.57 -0.03
CA MET A 286 -15.33 29.53 0.66
C MET A 286 -13.91 29.97 1.04
N LEU A 287 -13.17 30.59 0.11
CA LEU A 287 -11.81 31.06 0.38
C LEU A 287 -11.81 32.19 1.42
N THR A 288 -12.82 33.06 1.42
CA THR A 288 -12.96 34.12 2.44
C THR A 288 -13.29 33.51 3.80
N GLN A 289 -14.27 32.62 3.87
CA GLN A 289 -14.68 31.93 5.11
C GLN A 289 -13.55 31.05 5.69
N ALA A 290 -12.66 30.54 4.83
CA ALA A 290 -11.48 29.82 5.23
C ALA A 290 -10.44 30.70 5.94
N MET A 291 -10.39 32.01 5.62
CA MET A 291 -9.49 32.99 6.24
C MET A 291 -10.07 33.60 7.52
N ASP A 292 -11.39 33.55 7.69
CA ASP A 292 -12.05 34.10 8.87
C ASP A 292 -11.50 33.48 10.15
N PRO A 293 -11.23 34.31 11.19
CA PRO A 293 -10.72 33.83 12.46
C PRO A 293 -11.77 32.97 13.16
N ARG A 294 -11.75 31.67 12.85
CA ARG A 294 -12.38 30.66 13.69
C ARG A 294 -11.60 30.57 15.01
N SER A 295 -12.26 30.01 16.03
CA SER A 295 -11.67 29.71 17.34
C SER A 295 -10.18 29.33 17.23
N PRO A 296 -9.29 29.86 18.10
CA PRO A 296 -7.84 29.64 18.00
C PRO A 296 -7.42 28.16 18.06
N PHE A 297 -8.34 27.28 18.49
CA PHE A 297 -8.16 25.84 18.55
C PHE A 297 -8.46 25.10 17.24
N VAL A 298 -9.07 25.77 16.25
CA VAL A 298 -9.39 25.15 14.95
C VAL A 298 -8.28 25.44 13.95
N LYS A 299 -7.62 24.37 13.48
CA LYS A 299 -6.60 24.49 12.44
C LYS A 299 -7.23 25.11 11.18
N LYS A 300 -6.65 26.21 10.70
CA LYS A 300 -7.08 26.85 9.45
C LYS A 300 -6.92 25.88 8.28
N PRO A 301 -7.88 25.85 7.34
CA PRO A 301 -7.74 25.03 6.14
C PRO A 301 -6.56 25.51 5.30
N GLU A 302 -5.83 24.57 4.71
CA GLU A 302 -4.67 24.83 3.87
C GLU A 302 -4.98 24.40 2.42
N PHE A 303 -4.61 25.25 1.46
CA PHE A 303 -4.82 25.03 0.03
C PHE A 303 -3.48 24.83 -0.69
N SER A 304 -3.43 23.87 -1.60
CA SER A 304 -2.27 23.63 -2.46
C SER A 304 -2.04 24.79 -3.41
N GLN A 305 -0.78 25.11 -3.68
CA GLN A 305 -0.40 26.08 -4.72
C GLN A 305 -1.03 25.70 -6.07
N GLU A 306 -1.07 24.42 -6.41
CA GLU A 306 -1.69 23.91 -7.65
C GLU A 306 -3.17 24.32 -7.78
N VAL A 307 -3.95 24.24 -6.70
CA VAL A 307 -5.36 24.66 -6.69
C VAL A 307 -5.48 26.17 -6.77
N VAL A 308 -4.63 26.92 -6.05
CA VAL A 308 -4.60 28.39 -6.11
C VAL A 308 -4.29 28.87 -7.54
N ASP A 309 -3.31 28.27 -8.19
CA ASP A 309 -2.92 28.59 -9.57
C ASP A 309 -4.05 28.23 -10.54
N ALA A 310 -4.76 27.11 -10.32
CA ALA A 310 -5.93 26.75 -11.11
C ALA A 310 -7.06 27.80 -10.96
N VAL A 311 -7.40 28.18 -9.73
CA VAL A 311 -8.39 29.24 -9.46
C VAL A 311 -7.98 30.55 -10.11
N GLN A 312 -6.70 30.93 -10.04
CA GLN A 312 -6.20 32.13 -10.70
C GLN A 312 -6.37 32.06 -12.21
N ARG A 313 -5.94 30.96 -12.84
CA ARG A 313 -6.06 30.77 -14.30
C ARG A 313 -7.50 30.86 -14.78
N TYR A 314 -8.43 30.16 -14.13
CA TYR A 314 -9.85 30.22 -14.51
C TYR A 314 -10.47 31.58 -14.15
N GLY A 315 -10.04 32.22 -13.07
CA GLY A 315 -10.54 33.53 -12.65
C GLY A 315 -10.11 34.65 -13.59
N GLU A 316 -8.93 34.55 -14.21
CA GLU A 316 -8.45 35.50 -15.20
C GLU A 316 -9.26 35.49 -16.50
N GLN A 317 -9.89 34.35 -16.82
CA GLN A 317 -10.80 34.23 -17.97
C GLN A 317 -12.16 34.88 -17.71
N ASN A 318 -12.46 35.32 -16.48
CA ASN A 318 -13.74 35.88 -16.07
C ASN A 318 -13.57 37.37 -15.66
N PRO A 319 -13.85 38.34 -16.57
CA PRO A 319 -13.59 39.77 -16.31
C PRO A 319 -14.27 40.30 -15.04
N SER A 320 -15.50 39.86 -14.77
CA SER A 320 -16.30 40.30 -13.62
C SER A 320 -15.69 39.91 -12.26
N PHE A 321 -14.91 38.83 -12.20
CA PHE A 321 -14.36 38.29 -10.96
C PHE A 321 -12.83 38.42 -10.86
N ARG A 322 -12.13 38.70 -11.96
CA ARG A 322 -10.67 38.76 -12.05
C ARG A 322 -10.01 39.54 -10.90
N HIS A 323 -10.47 40.77 -10.64
CA HIS A 323 -9.89 41.60 -9.58
C HIS A 323 -10.14 41.02 -8.18
N ARG A 324 -11.35 40.53 -7.93
CA ARG A 324 -11.75 39.98 -6.64
C ARG A 324 -11.05 38.65 -6.34
N VAL A 325 -10.90 37.79 -7.35
CA VAL A 325 -10.10 36.56 -7.25
C VAL A 325 -8.65 36.88 -6.89
N LYS A 326 -8.00 37.81 -7.62
CA LYS A 326 -6.63 38.23 -7.30
C LYS A 326 -6.48 38.74 -5.88
N GLN A 327 -7.42 39.57 -5.41
CA GLN A 327 -7.40 40.10 -4.05
C GLN A 327 -7.55 38.99 -2.99
N VAL A 328 -8.49 38.06 -3.18
CA VAL A 328 -8.72 36.95 -2.23
C VAL A 328 -7.54 36.00 -2.18
N LEU A 329 -6.95 35.64 -3.33
CA LEU A 329 -5.77 34.77 -3.39
C LEU A 329 -4.54 35.43 -2.75
N ALA A 330 -4.33 36.73 -2.94
CA ALA A 330 -3.25 37.45 -2.27
C ALA A 330 -3.40 37.44 -0.73
N ARG A 331 -4.62 37.64 -0.23
CA ARG A 331 -4.91 37.52 1.21
C ARG A 331 -4.70 36.10 1.74
N LEU A 332 -5.10 35.09 0.96
CA LEU A 332 -4.89 33.69 1.31
C LEU A 332 -3.39 33.37 1.43
N GLN A 333 -2.57 33.87 0.50
CA GLN A 333 -1.12 33.73 0.55
C GLN A 333 -0.52 34.42 1.80
N GLN A 334 -0.92 35.67 2.07
CA GLN A 334 -0.45 36.43 3.23
C GLN A 334 -0.85 35.78 4.57
N SER A 335 -1.97 35.05 4.60
CA SER A 335 -2.43 34.32 5.78
C SER A 335 -1.65 33.03 6.07
N GLY A 336 -0.72 32.63 5.21
CA GLY A 336 0.04 31.38 5.33
C GLY A 336 -0.78 30.12 5.08
N GLN A 337 -1.96 30.23 4.47
CA GLN A 337 -2.86 29.11 4.18
C GLN A 337 -2.58 28.42 2.84
N VAL A 338 -1.55 28.85 2.11
CA VAL A 338 -1.11 28.21 0.86
C VAL A 338 0.10 27.34 1.13
N THR A 339 0.04 26.07 0.74
CA THR A 339 1.11 25.08 0.92
C THR A 339 1.78 24.75 -0.41
N SER A 340 3.06 24.37 -0.34
CA SER A 340 3.81 23.85 -1.48
C SER A 340 3.39 22.43 -1.90
N LEU A 341 2.64 21.71 -1.07
CA LEU A 341 2.16 20.37 -1.43
C LEU A 341 1.20 20.44 -2.61
N THR A 342 1.46 19.64 -3.63
CA THR A 342 0.56 19.42 -4.76
C THR A 342 -0.66 18.61 -4.34
N LEU A 343 -1.73 18.64 -5.15
CA LEU A 343 -2.91 17.81 -4.90
C LEU A 343 -2.58 16.31 -5.01
N ASP A 344 -1.68 15.94 -5.93
CA ASP A 344 -1.16 14.56 -6.05
C ASP A 344 -0.46 14.10 -4.77
N GLU A 345 0.40 14.94 -4.18
CA GLU A 345 1.07 14.64 -2.91
C GLU A 345 0.09 14.56 -1.75
N MET A 346 -0.87 15.48 -1.67
CA MET A 346 -1.92 15.43 -0.63
C MET A 346 -2.75 14.14 -0.72
N LEU A 347 -3.07 13.68 -1.94
CA LEU A 347 -3.85 12.46 -2.17
C LEU A 347 -3.05 11.20 -1.87
N CYS A 348 -1.78 11.14 -2.31
CA CYS A 348 -0.95 9.94 -2.25
C CYS A 348 -0.14 9.79 -0.96
N PHE A 349 -0.31 10.70 0.01
CA PHE A 349 0.37 10.65 1.30
C PHE A 349 -0.59 10.17 2.39
N THR A 350 -0.27 9.08 3.08
CA THR A 350 -0.90 8.76 4.37
C THR A 350 -0.48 9.79 5.41
N PRO A 351 -1.41 10.40 6.17
CA PRO A 351 -1.03 11.06 7.41
C PRO A 351 -0.28 10.02 8.24
N SER A 352 1.02 10.24 8.47
CA SER A 352 1.75 9.44 9.45
C SER A 352 1.01 9.60 10.76
N ASP A 353 0.51 8.50 11.33
CA ASP A 353 0.38 8.44 12.78
C ASP A 353 1.74 8.87 13.31
N GLN A 354 1.71 9.90 14.14
CA GLN A 354 2.84 10.66 14.67
C GLN A 354 4.17 9.91 14.58
N ALA A 355 5.16 10.52 13.92
CA ALA A 355 6.54 10.06 13.98
C ALA A 355 6.94 9.76 15.43
N ARG A 356 6.92 8.48 15.81
CA ARG A 356 7.70 7.96 16.93
C ARG A 356 8.99 7.45 16.32
N PRO A 357 10.12 8.15 16.45
CA PRO A 357 11.41 7.62 16.06
C PRO A 357 11.74 6.48 17.03
N PHE A 358 11.48 5.23 16.65
CA PHE A 358 12.00 4.06 17.35
C PHE A 358 13.40 3.73 16.82
N SER A 359 14.33 4.66 16.99
CA SER A 359 15.76 4.40 16.91
C SER A 359 16.30 4.25 18.34
N LYS A 360 16.19 3.04 18.91
CA LYS A 360 17.04 2.52 20.00
C LYS A 360 16.58 1.12 20.40
N MET A 361 17.02 0.10 19.67
CA MET A 361 17.34 -1.20 20.28
C MET A 361 18.16 -2.05 19.33
N MET A 362 19.44 -1.71 19.18
CA MET A 362 20.55 -2.65 19.03
C MET A 362 21.84 -1.84 19.24
N GLN A 363 22.15 -1.58 20.51
CA GLN A 363 23.54 -1.45 20.93
C GLN A 363 23.76 -2.53 21.98
N THR A 364 24.36 -3.61 21.52
CA THR A 364 25.20 -4.49 22.32
C THR A 364 26.12 -3.64 23.18
N LYS A 365 25.77 -3.47 24.46
CA LYS A 365 26.73 -3.07 25.47
C LYS A 365 27.49 -4.31 25.88
N ASN A 366 28.59 -4.58 25.19
CA ASN A 366 29.73 -5.29 25.77
C ASN A 366 30.20 -4.45 26.96
N VAL A 367 29.83 -4.87 28.17
CA VAL A 367 30.50 -4.42 29.39
C VAL A 367 31.40 -5.56 29.81
N TYR A 368 32.67 -5.45 29.46
CA TYR A 368 33.75 -6.11 30.19
C TYR A 368 33.63 -5.66 31.65
N ARG A 369 33.27 -6.58 32.56
CA ARG A 369 33.50 -6.40 34.00
C ARG A 369 34.83 -7.09 34.33
N ALA A 370 35.84 -6.27 34.63
CA ALA A 370 37.03 -6.74 35.32
C ALA A 370 36.66 -7.19 36.76
N PRO A 371 37.37 -8.16 37.36
CA PRO A 371 37.07 -8.67 38.69
C PRO A 371 37.67 -7.74 39.76
N GLY A 372 36.82 -7.14 40.58
CA GLY A 372 37.23 -6.24 41.66
C GLY A 372 36.66 -6.66 43.01
N ALA A 373 37.53 -7.28 43.81
CA ALA A 373 37.60 -7.33 45.27
C ALA A 373 36.32 -7.59 46.10
N LEU A 374 36.28 -8.78 46.69
CA LEU A 374 35.62 -9.09 47.95
C LEU A 374 36.10 -8.13 49.06
N GLN A 375 35.17 -7.50 49.77
CA GLN A 375 35.38 -7.16 51.17
C GLN A 375 34.07 -7.26 51.94
N SER A 376 34.14 -8.12 52.95
CA SER A 376 33.16 -8.44 53.98
C SER A 376 32.95 -7.29 54.96
N ALA A 377 31.73 -7.16 55.50
CA ALA A 377 31.38 -6.86 56.90
C ALA A 377 29.99 -6.18 56.94
N LEU A 378 29.04 -6.44 57.84
CA LEU A 378 28.90 -7.31 59.02
C LEU A 378 27.40 -7.26 59.43
N LEU A 379 26.91 -8.40 59.94
CA LEU A 379 26.02 -8.62 61.11
C LEU A 379 24.58 -8.05 61.20
N SER A 380 23.65 -8.99 61.42
CA SER A 380 22.63 -9.08 62.50
C SER A 380 21.67 -10.23 62.11
N GLU A 381 21.33 -11.25 62.88
CA GLU A 381 21.59 -11.77 64.23
C GLU A 381 21.63 -13.31 64.15
#